data_AF-A0A158CGE3-F1
#
_entry.id   AF-A0A158CGE3-F1
#
_cell.length_a   1.000
_cell.length_b   1.000
_cell.length_c   1.000
_cell.angle_alpha   90.00
_cell.angle_beta   90.00
_cell.angle_gamma   90.00
#
_symmetry.space_group_name_H-M   'P 1'
#
loop_
_entity.id
_entity.type
_entity.pdbx_description
1 polymer ?
#
loop_
_entity_poly.entity_id
_entity_poly.type
_entity_poly.pdbx_seq_one_letter_code
_entity_poly.pdbx_strand_id
1 'polypeptide(L)'
;MKAAKILLALMCVFAVQAASAKETKVAPAKMSCADFVQVDEAYQPALVYYVAGVDKLGVKGTETTVIDTAQPVAATVVEACKKDPGMKFSTKVHSMVKANQIALFDHH
;
A
#
# COMPACT_ATOMS: atom_id res chain seq x y z
N MET A 1 13.23 -27.70 -47.86
CA MET A 1 13.61 -26.58 -46.97
C MET A 1 12.43 -25.60 -46.81
N LYS A 2 11.39 -25.98 -46.05
CA LYS A 2 10.19 -25.15 -45.83
C LYS A 2 9.83 -24.98 -44.33
N ALA A 3 10.63 -25.57 -43.43
CA ALA A 3 10.42 -25.49 -41.99
C ALA A 3 11.18 -24.31 -41.33
N ALA A 4 12.10 -23.65 -42.04
CA ALA A 4 12.93 -22.57 -41.49
C ALA A 4 12.23 -21.19 -41.49
N LYS A 5 11.05 -21.05 -42.11
CA LYS A 5 10.33 -19.77 -42.19
C LYS A 5 9.20 -19.61 -41.16
N ILE A 6 8.89 -20.66 -40.40
CA ILE A 6 7.77 -20.65 -39.44
C ILE A 6 8.25 -20.29 -38.01
N LEU A 7 9.55 -20.33 -37.75
CA LEU A 7 10.13 -20.08 -36.42
C LEU A 7 10.51 -18.60 -36.13
N LEU A 8 10.28 -17.67 -37.07
CA LEU A 8 10.66 -16.26 -36.91
C LEU A 8 9.49 -15.31 -36.62
N ALA A 9 8.26 -15.85 -36.47
CA ALA A 9 7.04 -15.06 -36.27
C ALA A 9 6.47 -15.15 -34.84
N LEU A 10 7.27 -15.60 -33.86
CA LEU A 10 6.80 -15.84 -32.47
C LEU A 10 7.51 -14.99 -31.41
N MET A 11 8.21 -13.92 -31.81
CA MET A 11 8.81 -12.96 -30.90
C MET A 11 8.35 -11.54 -31.28
N CYS A 12 7.99 -10.75 -30.26
CA CYS A 12 7.24 -9.49 -30.34
C CYS A 12 5.74 -9.79 -30.57
N VAL A 13 4.85 -9.75 -29.56
CA VAL A 13 4.52 -8.56 -28.77
C VAL A 13 3.93 -9.01 -27.42
N PHE A 14 4.77 -9.26 -26.43
CA PHE A 14 4.38 -8.93 -25.06
C PHE A 14 4.91 -7.51 -24.83
N ALA A 15 4.16 -6.53 -25.35
CA ALA A 15 4.30 -5.18 -24.85
C ALA A 15 3.94 -5.27 -23.36
N VAL A 16 4.96 -5.36 -22.52
CA VAL A 16 4.83 -5.04 -21.11
C VAL A 16 4.34 -3.59 -21.12
N GLN A 17 3.03 -3.42 -21.04
CA GLN A 17 2.44 -2.15 -20.68
C GLN A 17 2.94 -1.91 -19.27
N ALA A 18 4.05 -1.20 -19.17
CA ALA A 18 4.33 -0.39 -18.01
C ALA A 18 3.12 0.53 -17.90
N ALA A 19 2.12 0.10 -17.13
CA ALA A 19 1.04 0.97 -16.70
C ALA A 19 1.75 2.15 -16.06
N SER A 20 1.77 3.28 -16.76
CA SER A 20 2.35 4.51 -16.24
C SER A 20 1.62 4.77 -14.94
N ALA A 21 2.32 4.60 -13.81
CA ALA A 21 1.76 4.84 -12.49
C ALA A 21 1.31 6.30 -12.47
N LYS A 22 0.00 6.51 -12.65
CA LYS A 22 -0.58 7.85 -12.60
C LYS A 22 -0.41 8.32 -11.17
N GLU A 23 0.46 9.29 -10.96
CA GLU A 23 0.73 9.86 -9.65
C GLU A 23 -0.59 10.34 -9.04
N THR A 24 -1.08 9.58 -8.05
CA THR A 24 -2.30 9.91 -7.34
C THR A 24 -1.91 10.57 -6.03
N LYS A 25 -2.11 11.89 -5.97
CA LYS A 25 -1.85 12.66 -4.76
C LYS A 25 -2.90 12.29 -3.72
N VAL A 26 -2.47 11.53 -2.73
CA VAL A 26 -3.30 11.17 -1.57
C VAL A 26 -2.90 11.99 -0.35
N ALA A 27 -3.86 12.29 0.52
CA ALA A 27 -3.62 12.96 1.79
C ALA A 27 -4.06 12.03 2.94
N PRO A 28 -3.20 11.10 3.40
CA PRO A 28 -3.55 10.08 4.40
C PRO A 28 -4.10 10.66 5.70
N ALA A 29 -3.62 11.84 6.11
CA ALA A 29 -4.11 12.53 7.30
C ALA A 29 -5.55 13.09 7.17
N LYS A 30 -6.07 13.21 5.94
CA LYS A 30 -7.37 13.86 5.65
C LYS A 30 -8.39 12.92 5.03
N MET A 31 -7.99 11.72 4.63
CA MET A 31 -8.87 10.76 3.96
C MET A 31 -9.73 9.95 4.95
N SER A 32 -10.88 9.48 4.47
CA SER A 32 -11.73 8.53 5.20
C SER A 32 -11.26 7.09 5.03
N CYS A 33 -11.78 6.18 5.84
CA CYS A 33 -11.62 4.75 5.64
C CYS A 33 -12.18 4.28 4.29
N ALA A 34 -13.28 4.87 3.81
CA ALA A 34 -13.83 4.56 2.49
C ALA A 34 -12.84 4.92 1.37
N ASP A 35 -12.19 6.08 1.46
CA ASP A 35 -11.18 6.52 0.49
C ASP A 35 -9.95 5.61 0.51
N PHE A 36 -9.50 5.18 1.70
CA PHE A 36 -8.35 4.29 1.84
C PHE A 36 -8.58 2.92 1.17
N VAL A 37 -9.78 2.34 1.31
CA VAL A 37 -10.10 1.03 0.71
C VAL A 37 -10.06 1.08 -0.83
N GLN A 38 -10.21 2.26 -1.44
CA GLN A 38 -10.11 2.46 -2.89
C GLN A 38 -8.67 2.69 -3.37
N VAL A 39 -7.70 2.85 -2.45
CA VAL A 39 -6.29 2.94 -2.82
C VAL A 39 -5.85 1.58 -3.35
N ASP A 40 -5.06 1.59 -4.43
CA ASP A 40 -4.46 0.39 -4.98
C ASP A 40 -3.75 -0.41 -3.89
N GLU A 41 -4.00 -1.71 -3.88
CA GLU A 41 -3.49 -2.64 -2.86
C GLU A 41 -1.97 -2.57 -2.72
N ALA A 42 -1.24 -2.28 -3.80
CA ALA A 42 0.22 -2.11 -3.78
C ALA A 42 0.68 -0.91 -2.93
N TYR A 43 -0.15 0.12 -2.75
CA TYR A 43 0.19 1.34 -2.02
C TYR A 43 -0.44 1.42 -0.62
N GLN A 44 -1.43 0.59 -0.32
CA GLN A 44 -2.09 0.57 0.99
C GLN A 44 -1.12 0.36 2.16
N PRO A 45 -0.13 -0.57 2.12
CA PRO A 45 0.81 -0.73 3.22
C PRO A 45 1.57 0.57 3.52
N ALA A 46 2.05 1.25 2.48
CA ALA A 46 2.82 2.48 2.62
C ALA A 46 2.05 3.59 3.36
N LEU A 47 0.74 3.71 3.09
CA LEU A 47 -0.09 4.70 3.79
C LEU A 47 -0.33 4.34 5.26
N VAL A 48 -0.47 3.05 5.57
CA VAL A 48 -0.59 2.58 6.96
C VAL A 48 0.70 2.88 7.74
N TYR A 49 1.86 2.54 7.18
CA TYR A 49 3.16 2.83 7.81
C TYR A 49 3.40 4.33 7.96
N TYR A 50 3.07 5.14 6.94
CA TYR A 50 3.18 6.59 7.01
C TYR A 50 2.38 7.14 8.20
N VAL A 51 1.11 6.79 8.31
CA VAL A 51 0.25 7.31 9.38
C VAL A 51 0.67 6.81 10.77
N ALA A 52 1.13 5.57 10.87
CA ALA A 52 1.65 5.04 12.12
C ALA A 52 2.96 5.73 12.54
N GLY A 53 3.83 6.09 11.59
CA GLY A 53 5.18 6.61 11.85
C GLY A 53 5.29 8.14 11.98
N VAL A 54 4.40 8.91 11.32
CA VAL A 54 4.50 10.39 11.21
C VAL A 54 4.59 11.10 12.56
N ASP A 55 3.90 10.61 13.59
CA ASP A 55 3.93 11.22 14.93
C ASP A 55 4.97 10.58 15.87
N LYS A 56 5.39 9.35 15.60
CA LYS A 56 6.24 8.53 16.50
C LYS A 56 7.73 8.59 16.15
N LEU A 57 8.08 8.80 14.88
CA LEU A 57 9.46 8.69 14.41
C LEU A 57 10.11 10.05 14.09
N GLY A 58 9.41 11.18 14.27
CA GLY A 58 9.95 12.50 13.91
C GLY A 58 10.35 12.63 12.43
N VAL A 59 9.82 11.76 11.56
CA VAL A 59 10.26 11.59 10.18
C VAL A 59 9.85 12.80 9.35
N LYS A 60 10.82 13.70 9.15
CA LYS A 60 10.84 14.63 8.01
C LYS A 60 11.51 13.93 6.83
N GLY A 61 10.72 13.21 6.03
CA GLY A 61 10.97 12.98 4.60
C GLY A 61 12.28 12.33 4.09
N THR A 62 13.14 11.71 4.91
CA THR A 62 14.45 11.21 4.38
C THR A 62 14.98 9.89 4.94
N GLU A 63 14.17 8.96 5.46
CA GLU A 63 14.71 7.67 5.91
C GLU A 63 14.00 6.46 5.32
N THR A 64 14.80 5.54 4.80
CA THR A 64 14.42 4.25 4.21
C THR A 64 13.63 3.41 5.19
N THR A 65 12.35 3.22 4.89
CA THR A 65 11.45 2.36 5.66
C THR A 65 11.61 0.90 5.21
N VAL A 66 11.79 -0.02 6.16
CA VAL A 66 11.74 -1.46 5.89
C VAL A 66 10.28 -1.83 5.61
N ILE A 67 9.99 -2.22 4.37
CA ILE A 67 8.69 -2.78 4.01
C ILE A 67 8.66 -4.20 4.56
N ASP A 68 7.98 -4.39 5.68
CA ASP A 68 7.61 -5.73 6.12
C ASP A 68 6.58 -6.28 5.13
N THR A 69 7.05 -7.10 4.20
CA THR A 69 6.22 -7.75 3.18
C THR A 69 5.55 -9.02 3.70
N ALA A 70 5.76 -9.40 4.96
CA ALA A 70 5.30 -10.67 5.51
C ALA A 70 4.04 -10.55 6.39
N GLN A 71 3.63 -9.36 6.81
CA GLN A 71 2.42 -9.18 7.62
C GLN A 71 1.28 -8.54 6.80
N PRO A 72 0.04 -9.10 6.85
CA PRO A 72 -1.12 -8.60 6.12
C PRO A 72 -1.68 -7.30 6.73
N VAL A 73 -0.82 -6.40 7.23
CA VAL A 73 -1.20 -5.16 7.92
C VAL A 73 -2.21 -4.38 7.10
N ALA A 74 -1.93 -4.17 5.80
CA ALA A 74 -2.84 -3.48 4.91
C ALA A 74 -4.21 -4.17 4.83
N ALA A 75 -4.24 -5.49 4.63
CA ALA A 75 -5.47 -6.26 4.58
C ALA A 75 -6.27 -6.18 5.90
N THR A 76 -5.60 -6.28 7.05
CA THR A 76 -6.24 -6.13 8.36
C THR A 76 -6.86 -4.74 8.55
N VAL A 77 -6.17 -3.69 8.11
CA VAL A 77 -6.69 -2.31 8.16
C VAL A 77 -7.82 -2.12 7.16
N VAL A 78 -7.75 -2.68 5.95
CA VAL A 78 -8.83 -2.68 4.96
C VAL A 78 -10.10 -3.31 5.54
N GLU A 79 -9.99 -4.50 6.13
CA GLU A 79 -11.14 -5.17 6.75
C GLU A 79 -11.72 -4.38 7.93
N ALA A 80 -10.88 -3.69 8.68
CA ALA A 80 -11.33 -2.81 9.76
C ALA A 80 -12.00 -1.52 9.24
N CYS A 81 -11.52 -0.96 8.14
CA CYS A 81 -12.08 0.23 7.50
C CYS A 81 -13.38 -0.07 6.74
N LYS A 82 -13.53 -1.25 6.15
CA LYS A 82 -14.81 -1.72 5.57
C LYS A 82 -15.94 -1.73 6.61
N LYS A 83 -15.62 -2.03 7.87
CA LYS A 83 -16.57 -2.04 8.99
C LYS A 83 -16.93 -0.64 9.51
N ASP A 84 -16.13 0.37 9.17
CA ASP A 84 -16.29 1.74 9.67
C ASP A 84 -15.87 2.78 8.61
N PRO A 85 -16.62 2.88 7.50
CA PRO A 85 -16.21 3.65 6.34
C PRO A 85 -16.15 5.16 6.57
N GLY A 86 -16.91 5.67 7.55
CA GLY A 86 -16.98 7.10 7.89
C GLY A 86 -15.87 7.57 8.84
N MET A 87 -15.15 6.65 9.49
CA MET A 87 -14.04 7.01 10.37
C MET A 87 -12.87 7.57 9.56
N LYS A 88 -12.17 8.56 10.12
CA LYS A 88 -10.90 9.04 9.57
C LYS A 88 -9.89 7.91 9.57
N PHE A 89 -9.22 7.71 8.44
CA PHE A 89 -8.23 6.65 8.27
C PHE A 89 -7.15 6.70 9.36
N SER A 90 -6.66 7.90 9.68
CA SER A 90 -5.61 8.03 10.70
C SER A 90 -6.02 7.67 12.10
N THR A 91 -7.23 8.10 12.50
CA THR A 91 -7.81 7.70 13.78
C THR A 91 -7.97 6.18 13.87
N LYS A 92 -8.39 5.54 12.78
CA LYS A 92 -8.52 4.08 12.73
C LYS A 92 -7.17 3.39 12.93
N VAL A 93 -6.15 3.75 12.14
CA VAL A 93 -4.81 3.16 12.23
C VAL A 93 -4.22 3.36 13.63
N HIS A 94 -4.28 4.57 14.19
CA HIS A 94 -3.77 4.85 15.54
C HIS A 94 -4.50 4.04 16.62
N SER A 95 -5.82 3.87 16.50
CA SER A 95 -6.59 3.06 17.44
C SER A 95 -6.18 1.59 17.40
N MET A 96 -5.92 1.04 16.19
CA MET A 96 -5.50 -0.33 16.00
C MET A 96 -4.09 -0.59 16.51
N VAL A 97 -3.16 0.37 16.32
CA VAL A 97 -1.82 0.32 16.93
C VAL A 97 -1.92 0.32 18.45
N LYS A 98 -2.70 1.24 19.03
CA LYS A 98 -2.90 1.33 20.49
C LYS A 98 -3.53 0.06 21.07
N ALA A 99 -4.38 -0.62 20.30
CA ALA A 99 -5.03 -1.86 20.68
C ALA A 99 -4.19 -3.12 20.36
N ASN A 100 -2.94 -2.96 19.88
CA ASN A 100 -2.07 -4.06 19.43
C ASN A 100 -2.72 -4.97 18.35
N GLN A 101 -3.66 -4.44 17.57
CA GLN A 101 -4.32 -5.16 16.48
C GLN A 101 -3.47 -5.18 15.20
N ILE A 102 -2.51 -4.27 15.10
CA ILE A 102 -1.46 -4.25 14.07
C ILE A 102 -0.12 -3.99 14.77
N ALA A 103 0.82 -4.91 14.60
CA ALA A 103 2.17 -4.78 15.12
C ALA A 103 3.01 -4.04 14.07
N LEU A 104 3.27 -2.75 14.31
CA LEU A 104 4.03 -1.89 13.39
C LEU A 104 5.39 -1.47 13.94
N PHE A 105 5.58 -1.60 15.25
CA PHE A 105 6.79 -1.19 15.94
C PHE A 105 7.16 -2.29 16.93
N ASP A 106 8.43 -2.66 16.96
CA ASP A 106 8.96 -3.50 18.01
C ASP A 106 9.32 -2.59 19.20
N HIS A 107 8.72 -2.85 20.36
CA HIS A 107 8.93 -2.06 21.57
C HIS A 107 10.06 -2.67 22.42
N HIS A 108 11.29 -2.57 21.93
CA HIS A 108 12.51 -2.84 22.72
C HIS A 108 13.05 -1.56 23.35
#